data_AF-A0A017TAL8-F1
#
_entry.id   AF-A0A017TAL8-F1
#
_cell.length_a   1.000
_cell.length_b   1.000
_cell.length_c   1.000
_cell.angle_alpha   90.00
_cell.angle_beta   90.00
_cell.angle_gamma   90.00
#
_symmetry.space_group_name_H-M   'P 1'
#
loop_
_entity.id
_entity.type
_entity.pdbx_description
1 polymer ?
#
loop_
_entity_poly.entity_id
_entity_poly.type
_entity_poly.pdbx_seq_one_letter_code
_entity_poly.pdbx_strand_id
1 'polypeptide(L)'
;MVLMLLTTVAGVLMCLALLSEARYAFSAGQPLDVGELTSLKPGEDLANRYIRATGLLGTSGAIHYGRAAEGDSFRVAPVAGNPQLWVEIRVPEGFEGPRFVPPTTFAGRLVPIGEAGVRHAGVVAQVREQTEVAIPPDAWLLIDGSSPRSSRWAVALVALFLAFAGWNAVGVARVLRRVKDRRVEA
;
A
#
# COMPACT_ATOMS: atom_id res chain seq x y z
N MET A 1 -14.21 -6.69 29.01
CA MET A 1 -13.84 -7.87 28.18
C MET A 1 -14.15 -7.64 26.70
N VAL A 2 -15.39 -7.28 26.32
CA VAL A 2 -15.77 -7.02 24.92
C VAL A 2 -14.84 -6.02 24.24
N LEU A 3 -14.55 -4.88 24.88
CA LEU A 3 -13.62 -3.88 24.34
C LEU A 3 -12.23 -4.48 24.06
N MET A 4 -11.67 -5.26 24.99
CA MET A 4 -10.34 -5.88 24.81
C MET A 4 -10.33 -6.89 23.66
N LEU A 5 -11.41 -7.67 23.50
CA LEU A 5 -11.58 -8.58 22.37
C LEU A 5 -11.64 -7.82 21.05
N LEU A 6 -12.45 -6.75 20.98
CA LEU A 6 -12.55 -5.90 19.80
C LEU A 6 -11.21 -5.26 19.44
N THR A 7 -10.47 -4.71 20.41
CA THR A 7 -9.14 -4.15 20.19
C THR A 7 -8.14 -5.22 19.74
N THR A 8 -8.23 -6.44 20.28
CA THR A 8 -7.40 -7.56 19.82
C THR A 8 -7.65 -7.87 18.36
N VAL A 9 -8.93 -8.03 17.97
CA VAL A 9 -9.32 -8.31 16.58
C VAL A 9 -8.90 -7.16 15.66
N ALA A 10 -9.18 -5.92 16.03
CA ALA A 10 -8.79 -4.74 15.25
C ALA A 10 -7.26 -4.65 15.09
N GLY A 11 -6.49 -4.91 16.15
CA GLY A 11 -5.02 -4.93 16.09
C GLY A 11 -4.50 -6.00 15.14
N VAL A 12 -5.07 -7.21 15.18
CA VAL A 12 -4.71 -8.28 14.24
C VAL A 12 -5.06 -7.91 12.80
N LEU A 13 -6.25 -7.36 12.55
CA LEU A 13 -6.66 -6.89 11.23
C LEU A 13 -5.72 -5.80 10.69
N MET A 14 -5.30 -4.86 11.53
CA MET A 14 -4.32 -3.84 11.16
C MET A 14 -2.94 -4.43 10.84
N CYS A 15 -2.51 -5.47 11.55
CA CYS A 15 -1.27 -6.19 11.20
C CYS A 15 -1.36 -6.83 9.83
N LEU A 16 -2.50 -7.46 9.50
CA LEU A 16 -2.73 -8.08 8.19
C LEU A 16 -2.76 -7.02 7.08
N ALA A 17 -3.42 -5.89 7.31
CA ALA A 17 -3.49 -4.78 6.35
C ALA A 17 -2.12 -4.14 6.06
N LEU A 18 -1.21 -4.13 7.04
CA LEU A 18 0.14 -3.56 6.91
C LEU A 18 1.20 -4.60 6.52
N LEU A 19 0.83 -5.87 6.36
CA LEU A 19 1.79 -6.96 6.17
C LEU A 19 2.56 -6.82 4.85
N SER A 20 1.91 -6.38 3.77
CA SER A 20 2.56 -6.16 2.47
C SER A 20 3.61 -5.06 2.55
N GLU A 21 3.28 -3.95 3.22
CA GLU A 21 4.20 -2.82 3.49
C GLU A 21 5.37 -3.24 4.38
N ALA A 22 5.09 -3.99 5.44
CA ALA A 22 6.13 -4.47 6.35
C ALA A 22 7.08 -5.45 5.63
N ARG A 23 6.57 -6.37 4.82
CA ARG A 23 7.40 -7.27 3.98
C ARG A 23 8.23 -6.48 2.98
N TYR A 24 7.62 -5.49 2.33
CA TYR A 24 8.32 -4.63 1.38
C TYR A 24 9.46 -3.85 2.03
N ALA A 25 9.30 -3.41 3.28
CA ALA A 25 10.33 -2.69 4.01
C ALA A 25 11.64 -3.48 4.22
N PHE A 26 11.57 -4.82 4.18
CA PHE A 26 12.72 -5.71 4.26
C PHE A 26 13.29 -6.11 2.89
N SER A 27 12.68 -5.67 1.78
CA SER A 27 13.20 -5.95 0.45
C SER A 27 14.50 -5.19 0.15
N ALA A 28 15.24 -5.64 -0.87
CA ALA A 28 16.49 -5.03 -1.27
C ALA A 28 16.28 -3.55 -1.67
N GLY A 29 17.09 -2.66 -1.11
CA GLY A 29 17.01 -1.22 -1.39
C GLY A 29 17.50 -0.79 -2.77
N GLN A 30 18.01 -1.72 -3.59
CA GLN A 30 18.42 -1.45 -4.96
C GLN A 30 17.27 -1.79 -5.91
N PRO A 31 16.89 -0.87 -6.81
CA PRO A 31 15.81 -1.14 -7.75
C PRO A 31 16.25 -2.16 -8.80
N LEU A 32 15.39 -3.13 -9.09
CA LEU A 32 15.54 -4.03 -10.22
C LEU A 32 15.21 -3.28 -11.51
N ASP A 33 16.16 -3.22 -12.45
CA ASP A 33 15.91 -2.59 -13.75
C ASP A 33 15.09 -3.52 -14.64
N VAL A 34 13.90 -3.06 -15.05
CA VAL A 34 12.97 -3.80 -15.91
C VAL A 34 12.83 -3.19 -17.31
N GLY A 35 13.56 -2.10 -17.60
CA GLY A 35 13.53 -1.43 -18.91
C GLY A 35 12.21 -0.69 -19.19
N GLU A 36 11.67 -0.87 -20.40
CA GLU A 36 10.51 -0.11 -20.90
C GLU A 36 9.16 -0.64 -20.40
N LEU A 37 8.35 0.23 -19.78
CA LEU A 37 7.01 -0.09 -19.27
C LEU A 37 6.02 -0.47 -20.39
N THR A 38 6.22 0.05 -21.60
CA THR A 38 5.32 -0.22 -22.73
C THR A 38 5.31 -1.70 -23.12
N SER A 39 6.45 -2.40 -23.02
CA SER A 39 6.58 -3.83 -23.34
C SER A 39 6.55 -4.74 -22.12
N LEU A 40 6.60 -4.16 -20.92
CA LEU A 40 6.59 -4.90 -19.66
C LEU A 40 5.26 -5.64 -19.47
N LYS A 41 5.35 -6.96 -19.23
CA LYS A 41 4.23 -7.79 -18.77
C LYS A 41 4.54 -8.22 -17.35
N PRO A 42 3.97 -7.54 -16.34
CA PRO A 42 4.31 -7.85 -14.96
C PRO A 42 3.74 -9.21 -14.55
N GLY A 43 4.58 -10.03 -13.94
CA GLY A 43 4.19 -11.29 -13.31
C GLY A 43 4.31 -11.22 -11.79
N GLU A 44 3.89 -12.30 -11.13
CA GLU A 44 4.03 -12.52 -9.68
C GLU A 44 5.46 -12.33 -9.16
N ASP A 45 6.47 -12.55 -10.01
CA ASP A 45 7.88 -12.36 -9.69
C ASP A 45 8.25 -10.88 -9.42
N LEU A 46 7.50 -9.95 -10.02
CA LEU A 46 7.64 -8.51 -9.84
C LEU A 46 6.67 -7.94 -8.79
N ALA A 47 5.78 -8.76 -8.23
CA ALA A 47 4.86 -8.35 -7.18
C ALA A 47 5.60 -7.86 -5.93
N ASN A 48 5.24 -6.66 -5.47
CA ASN A 48 5.79 -6.03 -4.28
C ASN A 48 7.33 -5.87 -4.36
N ARG A 49 7.86 -5.55 -5.54
CA ARG A 49 9.29 -5.32 -5.78
C ARG A 49 9.60 -3.86 -6.03
N TYR A 50 10.82 -3.47 -5.65
CA TYR A 50 11.37 -2.17 -5.99
C TYR A 50 11.99 -2.26 -7.39
N ILE A 51 11.40 -1.55 -8.36
CA ILE A 51 11.83 -1.59 -9.76
C ILE A 51 12.24 -0.22 -10.25
N ARG A 52 13.05 -0.20 -11.31
CA ARG A 52 13.32 0.97 -12.14
C ARG A 52 12.86 0.67 -13.55
N ALA A 53 12.12 1.60 -14.14
CA ALA A 53 11.59 1.46 -15.48
C ALA A 53 11.54 2.80 -16.19
N THR A 54 11.53 2.77 -17.52
CA THR A 54 11.33 3.93 -18.38
C THR A 54 10.01 3.80 -19.13
N GLY A 55 9.35 4.91 -19.42
CA GLY A 55 8.10 4.87 -20.17
C GLY A 55 7.43 6.22 -20.29
N LEU A 56 6.49 6.30 -21.22
CA LEU A 56 5.64 7.46 -21.42
C LEU A 56 4.29 7.23 -20.76
N LEU A 57 3.75 8.27 -20.12
CA LEU A 57 2.42 8.22 -19.53
C LEU A 57 1.39 8.69 -20.55
N GLY A 58 0.30 7.95 -20.63
CA GLY A 58 -0.89 8.33 -21.38
C GLY A 58 -1.65 9.45 -20.68
N THR A 59 -2.40 10.21 -21.47
CA THR A 59 -3.26 11.30 -20.97
C THR A 59 -4.71 10.84 -20.72
N SER A 60 -5.18 9.85 -21.47
CA SER A 60 -6.52 9.28 -21.29
C SER A 60 -6.61 8.52 -19.98
N GLY A 61 -7.61 8.82 -19.15
CA GLY A 61 -7.76 8.19 -17.83
C GLY A 61 -6.81 8.72 -16.75
N ALA A 62 -5.96 9.71 -17.07
CA ALA A 62 -5.06 10.30 -16.10
C ALA A 62 -5.87 11.18 -15.12
N ILE A 63 -5.70 10.94 -13.82
CA ILE A 63 -6.36 11.71 -12.78
C ILE A 63 -5.37 12.39 -11.85
N HIS A 64 -5.88 13.40 -11.17
CA HIS A 64 -5.23 14.04 -10.05
C HIS A 64 -6.07 13.84 -8.80
N TYR A 65 -5.45 13.43 -7.71
CA TYR A 65 -6.15 13.23 -6.44
C TYR A 65 -5.25 13.51 -5.25
N GLY A 66 -5.84 13.93 -4.14
CA GLY A 66 -5.17 14.07 -2.84
C GLY A 66 -5.54 12.93 -1.90
N ARG A 67 -4.72 12.70 -0.88
CA ARG A 67 -5.03 11.76 0.22
C ARG A 67 -5.30 12.53 1.50
N ALA A 68 -6.28 12.06 2.28
CA ALA A 68 -6.52 12.62 3.60
C ALA A 68 -5.28 12.44 4.49
N ALA A 69 -4.83 13.53 5.13
CA ALA A 69 -3.62 13.60 5.97
C ALA A 69 -2.25 13.52 5.26
N GLU A 70 -2.19 13.64 3.93
CA GLU A 70 -0.97 13.97 3.19
C GLU A 70 -1.16 15.35 2.52
N GLY A 71 -0.19 16.25 2.66
CA GLY A 71 -0.23 17.56 1.98
C GLY A 71 0.08 17.45 0.48
N ASP A 72 0.74 16.37 0.09
CA ASP A 72 1.06 16.12 -1.31
C ASP A 72 -0.16 15.67 -2.11
N SER A 73 -0.11 15.99 -3.39
CA SER A 73 -1.07 15.54 -4.36
C SER A 73 -0.45 14.46 -5.24
N PHE A 74 -1.30 13.61 -5.82
CA PHE A 74 -0.88 12.44 -6.58
C PHE A 74 -1.48 12.50 -7.97
N ARG A 75 -0.74 12.00 -8.95
CA ARG A 75 -1.22 11.79 -10.31
C ARG A 75 -1.11 10.32 -10.66
N VAL A 76 -2.21 9.74 -11.11
CA VAL A 76 -2.24 8.37 -11.61
C VAL A 76 -2.56 8.44 -13.08
N ALA A 77 -1.72 7.81 -13.89
CA ALA A 77 -1.87 7.78 -15.34
C ALA A 77 -1.53 6.39 -15.89
N PRO A 78 -2.20 5.92 -16.95
CA PRO A 78 -1.83 4.69 -17.60
C PRO A 78 -0.50 4.85 -18.36
N VAL A 79 0.21 3.75 -18.59
CA VAL A 79 1.37 3.74 -19.47
C VAL A 79 0.89 3.79 -20.93
N ALA A 80 1.49 4.67 -21.73
CA ALA A 80 1.17 4.79 -23.14
C ALA A 80 1.50 3.46 -23.85
N GLY A 81 0.50 2.87 -24.51
CA GLY A 81 0.65 1.58 -25.20
C GLY A 81 0.56 0.35 -24.30
N ASN A 82 0.38 0.50 -22.99
CA ASN A 82 0.19 -0.62 -22.06
C ASN A 82 -0.94 -0.33 -21.05
N PRO A 83 -2.19 -0.73 -21.35
CA PRO A 83 -3.35 -0.43 -20.50
C PRO A 83 -3.36 -1.23 -19.19
N GLN A 84 -2.53 -2.26 -19.05
CA GLN A 84 -2.39 -3.05 -17.84
C GLN A 84 -1.43 -2.42 -16.83
N LEU A 85 -0.68 -1.37 -17.19
CA LEU A 85 0.24 -0.69 -16.29
C LEU A 85 -0.18 0.75 -16.06
N TRP A 86 -0.21 1.13 -14.79
CA TRP A 86 -0.51 2.46 -14.30
C TRP A 86 0.63 2.95 -13.45
N VAL A 87 0.95 4.23 -13.52
CA VAL A 87 1.99 4.86 -12.73
C VAL A 87 1.38 5.93 -11.87
N GLU A 88 1.67 5.85 -10.58
CA GLU A 88 1.38 6.89 -9.61
C GLU A 88 2.64 7.73 -9.39
N ILE A 89 2.51 9.04 -9.59
CA ILE A 89 3.56 10.01 -9.33
C ILE A 89 3.11 10.93 -8.20
N ARG A 90 3.99 11.16 -7.24
CA ARG A 90 3.82 12.21 -6.24
C ARG A 90 4.13 13.57 -6.85
N VAL A 91 3.19 14.50 -6.74
CA VAL A 91 3.34 15.90 -7.11
C VAL A 91 3.47 16.71 -5.83
N PRO A 92 4.67 17.26 -5.53
CA PRO A 92 4.84 18.12 -4.37
C PRO A 92 3.98 19.38 -4.46
N GLU A 93 3.55 19.90 -3.31
CA GLU A 93 2.84 21.18 -3.24
C GLU A 93 3.60 22.29 -4.00
N GLY A 94 2.87 23.07 -4.81
CA GLY A 94 3.45 24.15 -5.63
C GLY A 94 3.92 23.73 -7.03
N PHE A 95 3.96 22.43 -7.35
CA PHE A 95 4.20 21.92 -8.71
C PHE A 95 2.91 21.55 -9.46
N GLU A 96 1.75 21.93 -8.92
CA GLU A 96 0.41 21.56 -9.40
C GLU A 96 -0.03 22.28 -10.70
N GLY A 97 0.88 23.04 -11.34
CA GLY A 97 0.56 23.86 -12.51
C GLY A 97 0.43 23.11 -13.85
N PRO A 98 -0.05 23.81 -14.90
CA PRO A 98 -0.21 23.26 -16.27
C PRO A 98 1.11 22.89 -16.97
N ARG A 99 2.26 23.16 -16.34
CA ARG A 99 3.61 22.86 -16.85
C ARG A 99 4.24 21.64 -16.21
N PHE A 100 3.51 20.87 -15.41
CA PHE A 100 4.03 19.61 -14.87
C PHE A 100 4.34 18.65 -16.03
N VAL A 101 5.61 18.48 -16.33
CA VAL A 101 6.11 17.52 -17.32
C VAL A 101 6.33 16.20 -16.57
N PRO A 102 5.58 15.14 -16.87
CA PRO A 102 5.78 13.86 -16.21
C PRO A 102 7.19 13.34 -16.50
N PRO A 103 7.87 12.75 -15.51
CA PRO A 103 9.15 12.09 -15.75
C PRO A 103 8.96 10.91 -16.70
N THR A 104 10.02 10.53 -17.40
CA THR A 104 10.05 9.34 -18.28
C THR A 104 10.78 8.16 -17.67
N THR A 105 11.39 8.37 -16.50
CA THR A 105 12.08 7.35 -15.70
C THR A 105 11.44 7.31 -14.33
N PHE A 106 11.10 6.11 -13.89
CA PHE A 106 10.41 5.85 -12.65
C PHE A 106 11.21 4.87 -11.80
N ALA A 107 11.22 5.09 -10.50
CA ALA A 107 11.86 4.19 -9.54
C ALA A 107 10.96 4.04 -8.33
N GLY A 108 10.32 2.88 -8.22
CA GLY A 108 9.17 2.73 -7.33
C GLY A 108 8.79 1.30 -7.06
N ARG A 109 7.71 1.15 -6.29
CA ARG A 109 7.16 -0.15 -5.94
C ARG A 109 6.15 -0.58 -6.99
N LEU A 110 6.34 -1.76 -7.57
CA LEU A 110 5.36 -2.38 -8.46
C LEU A 110 4.46 -3.36 -7.69
N VAL A 111 3.14 -3.19 -7.82
CA VAL A 111 2.13 -4.01 -7.14
C VAL A 111 0.93 -4.26 -8.04
N PRO A 112 0.26 -5.43 -7.96
CA PRO A 112 -1.07 -5.59 -8.50
C PRO A 112 -2.00 -4.53 -7.89
N ILE A 113 -2.90 -3.94 -8.68
CA ILE A 113 -3.73 -2.82 -8.20
C ILE A 113 -4.66 -3.23 -7.06
N GLY A 114 -5.12 -4.48 -7.04
CA GLY A 114 -5.90 -5.05 -5.94
C GLY A 114 -5.11 -5.23 -4.64
N GLU A 115 -3.77 -5.26 -4.72
CA GLU A 115 -2.86 -5.46 -3.58
C GLU A 115 -2.10 -4.19 -3.20
N ALA A 116 -2.41 -3.05 -3.83
CA ALA A 116 -1.72 -1.77 -3.59
C ALA A 116 -1.88 -1.25 -2.15
N GLY A 117 -2.82 -1.83 -1.38
CA GLY A 117 -3.02 -1.56 0.03
C GLY A 117 -4.01 -0.42 0.29
N VAL A 118 -4.23 -0.12 1.57
CA VAL A 118 -5.29 0.81 2.02
C VAL A 118 -5.08 2.23 1.49
N ARG A 119 -3.82 2.65 1.29
CA ARG A 119 -3.47 3.98 0.75
C ARG A 119 -3.96 4.19 -0.69
N HIS A 120 -4.21 3.11 -1.42
CA HIS A 120 -4.56 3.11 -2.84
C HIS A 120 -5.96 2.54 -3.11
N ALA A 121 -6.68 2.14 -2.06
CA ALA A 121 -7.99 1.47 -2.17
C ALA A 121 -9.06 2.27 -2.94
N GLY A 122 -8.93 3.61 -2.97
CA GLY A 122 -9.87 4.50 -3.68
C GLY A 122 -9.50 4.81 -5.12
N VAL A 123 -8.28 4.51 -5.58
CA VAL A 123 -7.76 4.99 -6.88
C VAL A 123 -8.61 4.49 -8.04
N VAL A 124 -8.94 3.20 -8.07
CA VAL A 124 -9.75 2.60 -9.15
C VAL A 124 -11.13 3.28 -9.26
N ALA A 125 -11.76 3.54 -8.12
CA ALA A 125 -13.06 4.20 -8.09
C ALA A 125 -12.96 5.65 -8.58
N GLN A 126 -11.92 6.39 -8.15
CA GLN A 126 -11.69 7.78 -8.56
C GLN A 126 -11.37 7.91 -10.05
N VAL A 127 -10.56 7.00 -10.62
CA VAL A 127 -10.30 7.01 -12.08
C VAL A 127 -11.60 6.86 -12.85
N ARG A 128 -12.43 5.88 -12.46
CA ARG A 128 -13.72 5.64 -13.10
C ARG A 128 -14.67 6.82 -12.95
N GLU A 129 -14.74 7.42 -11.77
CA GLU A 129 -15.63 8.54 -11.49
C GLU A 129 -15.24 9.81 -12.26
N GLN A 130 -13.95 10.10 -12.39
CA GLN A 130 -13.47 11.33 -13.03
C GLN A 130 -13.30 11.23 -14.54
N THR A 131 -13.06 10.03 -15.07
CA THR A 131 -12.67 9.86 -16.48
C THR A 131 -13.51 8.85 -17.26
N GLU A 132 -14.43 8.15 -16.59
CA GLU A 132 -15.22 7.04 -17.15
C GLU A 132 -14.38 5.83 -17.62
N VAL A 133 -13.05 5.90 -17.52
CA VAL A 133 -12.13 4.80 -17.87
C VAL A 133 -12.14 3.75 -16.76
N ALA A 134 -12.32 2.49 -17.14
CA ALA A 134 -12.20 1.36 -16.23
C ALA A 134 -10.76 0.84 -16.21
N ILE A 135 -10.16 0.76 -15.03
CA ILE A 135 -8.88 0.07 -14.84
C ILE A 135 -9.15 -1.45 -14.83
N PRO A 136 -8.41 -2.25 -15.64
CA PRO A 136 -8.51 -3.70 -15.59
C PRO A 136 -8.26 -4.25 -14.17
N PRO A 137 -8.99 -5.28 -13.72
CA PRO A 137 -8.84 -5.83 -12.37
C PRO A 137 -7.47 -6.49 -12.14
N ASP A 138 -6.82 -6.95 -13.21
CA ASP A 138 -5.48 -7.52 -13.24
C ASP A 138 -4.39 -6.49 -13.58
N ALA A 139 -4.75 -5.19 -13.59
CA ALA A 139 -3.79 -4.13 -13.81
C ALA A 139 -2.80 -3.99 -12.65
N TRP A 140 -1.67 -3.39 -12.96
CA TRP A 140 -0.55 -3.17 -12.07
C TRP A 140 -0.33 -1.68 -11.86
N LEU A 141 0.06 -1.33 -10.65
CA LEU A 141 0.36 0.02 -10.23
C LEU A 141 1.85 0.13 -9.86
N LEU A 142 2.56 1.01 -10.54
CA LEU A 142 3.90 1.45 -10.19
C LEU A 142 3.81 2.72 -9.34
N ILE A 143 4.13 2.61 -8.06
CA ILE A 143 4.14 3.72 -7.12
C ILE A 143 5.52 4.37 -7.13
N ASP A 144 5.66 5.44 -7.91
CA ASP A 144 6.94 6.14 -8.07
C ASP A 144 7.40 6.79 -6.75
N GLY A 145 8.72 6.79 -6.53
CA GLY A 145 9.34 7.30 -5.31
C GLY A 145 9.13 6.42 -4.06
N SER A 146 8.39 5.32 -4.16
CA SER A 146 8.22 4.35 -3.07
C SER A 146 9.42 3.41 -3.02
N SER A 147 10.33 3.67 -2.09
CA SER A 147 11.49 2.80 -1.80
C SER A 147 11.19 1.88 -0.61
N PRO A 148 11.91 0.75 -0.45
CA PRO A 148 11.76 -0.10 0.74
C PRO A 148 11.96 0.66 2.04
N ARG A 149 12.85 1.67 2.03
CA ARG A 149 13.11 2.53 3.19
C ARG A 149 11.88 3.38 3.57
N SER A 150 11.11 3.87 2.60
CA SER A 150 9.91 4.67 2.89
C SER A 150 8.77 3.84 3.48
N SER A 151 8.81 2.50 3.44
CA SER A 151 7.81 1.64 4.09
C SER A 151 8.21 1.16 5.49
N ARG A 152 9.37 1.56 6.03
CA ARG A 152 9.83 1.10 7.36
C ARG A 152 8.92 1.52 8.52
N TRP A 153 8.15 2.59 8.39
CA TRP A 153 7.15 3.00 9.39
C TRP A 153 6.11 1.89 9.63
N ALA A 154 5.78 1.11 8.60
CA ALA A 154 4.80 0.03 8.72
C ALA A 154 5.28 -1.07 9.67
N VAL A 155 6.58 -1.33 9.73
CA VAL A 155 7.18 -2.30 10.67
C VAL A 155 6.94 -1.86 12.12
N ALA A 156 7.15 -0.57 12.40
CA ALA A 156 6.92 -0.03 13.75
C ALA A 156 5.44 -0.13 14.15
N LEU A 157 4.52 0.17 13.23
CA LEU A 157 3.08 0.03 13.49
C LEU A 157 2.65 -1.43 13.67
N VAL A 158 3.17 -2.36 12.87
CA VAL A 158 2.90 -3.79 13.04
C VAL A 158 3.37 -4.26 14.42
N ALA A 159 4.59 -3.87 14.84
CA ALA A 159 5.08 -4.20 16.17
C ALA A 159 4.18 -3.62 17.28
N LEU A 160 3.72 -2.38 17.13
CA LEU A 160 2.81 -1.72 18.06
C LEU A 160 1.46 -2.45 18.15
N PHE A 161 0.84 -2.77 17.02
CA PHE A 161 -0.44 -3.48 16.99
C PHE A 161 -0.33 -4.90 17.53
N LEU A 162 0.76 -5.60 17.27
CA LEU A 162 1.04 -6.91 17.88
C LEU A 162 1.19 -6.82 19.39
N ALA A 163 1.87 -5.79 19.90
CA ALA A 163 2.00 -5.55 21.33
C ALA A 163 0.64 -5.29 21.98
N PHE A 164 -0.21 -4.45 21.38
CA PHE A 164 -1.56 -4.20 21.87
C PHE A 164 -2.45 -5.45 21.81
N ALA A 165 -2.43 -6.19 20.70
CA ALA A 165 -3.22 -7.41 20.55
C ALA A 165 -2.77 -8.47 21.56
N GLY A 166 -1.47 -8.67 21.73
CA GLY A 166 -0.91 -9.60 22.71
C GLY A 166 -1.28 -9.21 24.15
N TRP A 167 -1.14 -7.94 24.50
CA TRP A 167 -1.51 -7.44 25.83
C TRP A 167 -2.99 -7.66 26.14
N ASN A 168 -3.87 -7.30 25.19
CA ASN A 168 -5.31 -7.50 25.36
C ASN A 168 -5.68 -8.99 25.45
N ALA A 169 -5.06 -9.85 24.63
CA ALA A 169 -5.27 -11.29 24.67
C ALA A 169 -4.86 -11.89 26.04
N VAL A 170 -3.70 -11.49 26.59
CA VAL A 170 -3.27 -11.90 27.93
C VAL A 170 -4.25 -11.42 29.00
N GLY A 171 -4.73 -10.18 28.90
CA GLY A 171 -5.73 -9.64 29.81
C GLY A 171 -7.04 -10.45 29.80
N VAL A 172 -7.55 -10.76 28.60
CA VAL A 172 -8.74 -11.62 28.44
C VAL A 172 -8.50 -13.01 29.02
N ALA A 173 -7.35 -13.64 28.73
CA ALA A 173 -7.00 -14.95 29.24
C ALA A 173 -6.92 -14.98 30.77
N ARG A 174 -6.35 -13.93 31.41
CA ARG A 174 -6.32 -13.80 32.87
C ARG A 174 -7.70 -13.67 33.48
N VAL A 175 -8.60 -12.89 32.86
CA VAL A 175 -9.99 -12.72 33.35
C VAL A 175 -10.79 -14.02 33.21
N LEU A 176 -10.59 -14.78 32.14
CA LEU A 176 -11.27 -16.06 31.91
C LEU A 176 -10.67 -17.22 32.71
N ARG A 177 -9.47 -17.07 33.25
CA ARG A 177 -8.81 -18.10 34.04
C ARG A 177 -9.59 -18.31 35.34
N ARG A 178 -10.33 -19.42 35.42
CA ARG A 178 -11.08 -19.82 36.62
C ARG A 178 -10.16 -19.78 37.84
N VAL A 179 -10.61 -19.10 38.90
CA VAL A 179 -10.03 -19.24 40.24
C VAL A 179 -10.17 -20.71 40.62
N LYS A 180 -9.05 -21.39 40.84
CA LYS A 180 -9.06 -22.75 41.38
C LYS A 180 -9.53 -22.61 42.82
N ASP A 181 -10.81 -22.85 43.08
CA ASP A 181 -11.32 -22.91 44.44
C ASP A 181 -10.49 -23.96 45.18
N ARG A 182 -9.62 -23.48 46.07
CA ARG A 182 -8.95 -24.32 47.05
C ARG A 182 -10.04 -24.69 48.03
N ARG A 183 -10.77 -25.77 47.72
CA ARG A 183 -11.74 -26.38 48.63
C ARG A 183 -10.96 -26.71 49.89
N VAL A 184 -11.19 -25.89 50.93
CA VAL A 184 -10.70 -26.15 52.28
C VAL A 184 -11.45 -27.39 52.72
N GLU A 185 -10.75 -28.52 52.77
CA GLU A 185 -11.21 -29.69 53.52
C GLU A 185 -11.17 -29.30 54.99
N ALA A 186 -12.37 -29.28 55.59
CA ALA A 186 -12.59 -29.19 57.03
C ALA A 186 -13.27 -30.48 57.48
#